data_AF-A0A455U059-F1
#
_entry.id   AF-A0A455U059-F1
#
_cell.length_a   1.000
_cell.length_b   1.000
_cell.length_c   1.000
_cell.angle_alpha   90.00
_cell.angle_beta   90.00
_cell.angle_gamma   90.00
#
_symmetry.space_group_name_H-M   'P 1'
#
loop_
_entity.id
_entity.type
_entity.pdbx_description
1 polymer ?
#
loop_
_entity_poly.entity_id
_entity_poly.type
_entity_poly.pdbx_seq_one_letter_code
_entity_poly.pdbx_strand_id
1 'polypeptide(L)'
;MGDRFVMERMAAKGWELGGESSGHIVCGHVQTTGDGVVSALQVLALMMREQKSLPTLLKALEKVPQALVNVRLPAGANPSDVMGSAPLQQAVAALEQELGDEGRVLLRPSGTEPLIRVMVKDVLIWM
;
A
#
# COMPACT_ATOMS: atom_id res chain seq x y z
N MET A 1 8.48 2.72 3.44
CA MET A 1 7.13 3.31 3.46
C MET A 1 7.27 4.73 3.98
N GLY A 2 6.44 5.66 3.51
CA GLY A 2 6.54 7.08 3.85
C GLY A 2 6.71 7.96 2.62
N ASP A 3 6.12 9.16 2.69
CA ASP A 3 6.19 10.28 1.77
C ASP A 3 7.58 10.52 1.16
N ARG A 4 8.65 10.46 1.96
CA ARG A 4 10.03 10.66 1.51
C ARG A 4 10.42 9.66 0.42
N PHE A 5 10.08 8.38 0.57
CA PHE A 5 10.40 7.35 -0.43
C PHE A 5 9.60 7.54 -1.72
N VAL A 6 8.41 8.13 -1.64
CA VAL A 6 7.60 8.49 -2.80
C VAL A 6 8.29 9.62 -3.56
N MET A 7 8.65 10.70 -2.85
CA MET A 7 9.32 11.87 -3.42
C MET A 7 10.67 11.53 -4.06
N GLU A 8 11.52 10.75 -3.37
CA GLU A 8 12.81 10.31 -3.90
C GLU A 8 12.66 9.51 -5.21
N ARG A 9 11.68 8.61 -5.27
CA ARG A 9 11.40 7.83 -6.49
C ARG A 9 10.82 8.68 -7.61
N MET A 10 9.93 9.61 -7.29
CA MET A 10 9.37 10.54 -8.27
C MET A 10 10.49 11.38 -8.90
N ALA A 11 11.37 11.95 -8.07
CA ALA A 11 12.51 12.73 -8.53
C ALA A 11 13.46 11.88 -9.41
N ALA A 12 13.83 10.68 -8.94
CA ALA A 12 14.72 9.79 -9.68
C ALA A 12 14.15 9.34 -11.04
N LYS A 13 12.82 9.29 -11.19
CA LYS A 13 12.15 8.83 -12.42
C LYS A 13 11.50 9.95 -13.24
N GLY A 14 11.60 11.20 -12.79
CA GLY A 14 10.92 12.34 -13.42
C GLY A 14 9.40 12.20 -13.44
N TRP A 15 8.79 11.60 -12.42
CA TRP A 15 7.34 11.42 -12.34
C TRP A 15 6.65 12.63 -11.72
N GLU A 16 5.51 13.01 -12.29
CA GLU A 16 4.72 14.16 -11.85
C GLU A 16 3.56 13.80 -10.91
N LEU A 17 3.31 12.51 -10.68
CA LEU A 17 2.25 12.02 -9.79
C LEU A 17 2.79 10.89 -8.91
N GLY A 18 2.51 10.96 -7.62
CA GLY A 18 2.80 9.90 -6.67
C GLY A 18 1.89 9.99 -5.45
N GLY A 19 1.93 8.96 -4.60
CA GLY A 19 1.17 8.99 -3.37
C GLY A 19 1.25 7.69 -2.58
N GLU A 20 0.56 7.71 -1.44
CA GLU A 20 0.47 6.61 -0.50
C GLU A 20 -0.98 6.18 -0.29
N SER A 21 -1.18 4.96 0.21
CA SER A 21 -2.51 4.41 0.49
C SER A 21 -3.28 5.16 1.59
N SER A 22 -2.61 6.05 2.34
CA SER A 22 -3.22 6.95 3.32
C SER A 22 -4.05 8.07 2.67
N GLY A 23 -3.89 8.30 1.36
CA GLY A 23 -4.48 9.45 0.66
C GLY A 23 -3.54 10.65 0.55
N HIS A 24 -2.29 10.54 1.03
CA HIS A 24 -1.25 11.53 0.74
C HIS A 24 -0.86 11.42 -0.74
N ILE A 25 -1.20 12.43 -1.55
CA ILE A 25 -0.95 12.47 -2.99
C ILE A 25 -0.12 13.71 -3.31
N VAL A 26 0.89 13.52 -4.16
CA VAL A 26 1.81 14.55 -4.64
C VAL A 26 1.55 14.80 -6.12
N CYS A 27 1.20 16.03 -6.46
CA CYS A 27 1.10 16.51 -7.83
C CYS A 27 2.35 17.35 -8.15
N GLY A 28 3.42 16.68 -8.61
CA GLY A 28 4.74 17.26 -8.87
C GLY A 28 4.76 18.39 -9.90
N HIS A 29 3.77 18.43 -10.79
CA HIS A 29 3.58 19.52 -11.76
C HIS A 29 2.97 20.79 -11.13
N VAL A 30 2.50 20.74 -9.87
CA VAL A 30 1.90 21.88 -9.14
C VAL A 30 2.72 22.27 -7.92
N GLN A 31 3.22 21.27 -7.18
CA GLN A 31 3.88 21.47 -5.89
C GLN A 31 4.88 20.34 -5.58
N THR A 32 5.76 20.60 -4.61
CA THR A 32 6.86 19.69 -4.23
C THR A 32 6.55 18.86 -2.98
N THR A 33 5.30 18.84 -2.50
CA THR A 33 4.86 18.04 -1.35
C THR A 33 3.43 17.55 -1.60
N GLY A 34 2.88 16.74 -0.71
CA GLY A 34 1.47 16.38 -0.78
C GLY A 34 0.57 17.46 -0.21
N ASP A 35 -0.52 17.75 -0.91
CA ASP A 35 -1.58 18.68 -0.48
C ASP A 35 -2.93 18.10 -0.85
N GLY A 36 -3.80 17.94 0.15
CA GLY A 36 -5.13 17.38 -0.01
C GLY A 36 -6.06 18.28 -0.83
N VAL A 37 -5.93 19.61 -0.73
CA VAL A 37 -6.73 20.57 -1.50
C VAL A 37 -6.34 20.51 -2.97
N VAL A 38 -5.04 20.55 -3.28
CA VAL A 38 -4.57 20.39 -4.67
C VAL A 38 -5.06 19.07 -5.23
N SER A 39 -4.90 17.97 -4.49
CA SER A 39 -5.34 16.65 -4.94
C SER A 39 -6.85 16.58 -5.19
N ALA A 40 -7.66 17.16 -4.30
CA ALA A 40 -9.11 17.24 -4.47
C ALA A 40 -9.51 18.08 -5.69
N LEU A 41 -8.84 19.21 -5.91
CA LEU A 41 -9.07 20.06 -7.08
C LEU A 41 -8.70 19.35 -8.39
N GLN A 42 -7.63 18.55 -8.41
CA GLN A 42 -7.28 17.74 -9.58
C GLN A 42 -8.35 16.70 -9.92
N VAL A 43 -8.93 16.04 -8.91
CA VAL A 43 -10.06 15.12 -9.09
C VAL A 43 -11.29 15.85 -9.63
N LEU A 44 -11.63 17.01 -9.08
CA LEU A 44 -12.76 17.82 -9.55
C LEU A 44 -12.56 18.32 -10.98
N ALA A 45 -11.35 18.79 -11.31
CA ALA A 45 -11.00 19.22 -12.66
C ALA A 45 -11.18 18.07 -13.67
N LEU A 46 -10.77 16.86 -13.31
CA LEU A 46 -11.00 15.67 -14.14
C LEU A 46 -12.50 15.36 -14.31
N MET A 47 -13.28 15.39 -13.23
CA MET A 47 -14.73 15.19 -13.30
C MET A 47 -15.42 16.19 -14.24
N MET A 48 -15.04 17.47 -14.16
CA MET A 48 -15.56 18.53 -15.03
C MET A 48 -15.14 18.33 -16.48
N ARG A 49 -13.86 18.02 -16.73
CA ARG A 49 -13.33 17.81 -18.08
C ARG A 49 -14.00 16.63 -18.78
N GLU A 50 -14.18 15.52 -18.06
CA GLU A 50 -14.78 14.30 -18.59
C GLU A 50 -16.32 14.31 -18.57
N GLN A 51 -16.93 15.34 -17.96
CA GLN A 51 -18.37 15.46 -17.72
C GLN A 51 -18.97 14.21 -17.08
N LYS A 52 -18.22 13.60 -16.14
CA LYS A 52 -18.59 12.35 -15.48
C LYS A 52 -18.54 12.50 -13.97
N SER A 53 -19.45 11.80 -13.31
CA SER A 53 -19.42 11.68 -11.85
C SER A 53 -18.23 10.82 -11.40
N LEU A 54 -17.77 11.01 -10.17
CA LEU A 54 -16.68 10.21 -9.61
C LEU A 54 -16.99 8.70 -9.63
N PRO A 55 -18.20 8.21 -9.26
CA PRO A 55 -18.52 6.80 -9.39
C PRO A 55 -18.40 6.26 -10.81
N THR A 56 -18.74 7.06 -11.83
CA THR A 56 -18.58 6.67 -13.24
C THR A 56 -17.11 6.54 -13.62
N LEU A 57 -16.26 7.48 -13.18
CA LEU A 57 -14.81 7.44 -13.43
C LEU A 57 -14.13 6.25 -12.73
N LEU A 58 -14.62 5.88 -11.55
CA LEU A 58 -14.08 4.76 -10.77
C LEU A 58 -14.62 3.39 -11.20
N LYS A 59 -15.53 3.31 -12.16
CA LYS A 59 -16.19 2.05 -12.55
C LYS A 59 -15.21 0.97 -13.02
N ALA A 60 -14.09 1.36 -13.63
CA ALA A 60 -13.05 0.45 -14.10
C ALA A 60 -12.00 0.12 -13.02
N LEU A 61 -12.10 0.71 -11.83
CA LEU A 61 -11.18 0.44 -10.72
C LEU A 61 -11.72 -0.73 -9.89
N GLU A 62 -11.14 -1.91 -10.10
CA GLU A 62 -11.39 -3.08 -9.27
C GLU A 62 -10.31 -3.18 -8.19
N LYS A 63 -10.72 -3.12 -6.92
CA LYS A 63 -9.80 -3.32 -5.80
C LYS A 63 -9.70 -4.81 -5.50
N VAL A 64 -8.49 -5.34 -5.50
CA VAL A 64 -8.23 -6.69 -5.01
C VAL A 64 -8.53 -6.74 -3.50
N PRO A 65 -9.27 -7.76 -3.01
CA PRO A 65 -9.43 -8.00 -1.60
C PRO A 65 -8.08 -7.98 -0.87
N GLN A 66 -8.07 -7.38 0.32
CA GLN A 66 -6.87 -7.31 1.14
C GLN A 66 -7.24 -7.52 2.60
N ALA A 67 -6.55 -8.44 3.27
CA ALA A 67 -6.62 -8.63 4.71
C ALA A 67 -5.36 -8.06 5.37
N LEU A 68 -5.52 -7.39 6.52
CA LEU A 68 -4.43 -6.94 7.37
C LEU A 68 -4.64 -7.47 8.79
N VAL A 69 -3.72 -8.31 9.25
CA VAL A 69 -3.74 -8.89 10.60
C VAL A 69 -2.52 -8.39 11.37
N ASN A 70 -2.75 -7.87 12.57
CA ASN A 70 -1.69 -7.45 13.48
C ASN A 70 -1.41 -8.57 14.48
N VAL A 71 -0.23 -9.19 14.39
CA VAL A 71 0.19 -10.27 15.29
C VAL A 71 1.10 -9.70 16.37
N ARG A 72 0.59 -9.62 17.60
CA ARG A 72 1.35 -9.12 18.75
C ARG A 72 2.39 -10.15 19.18
N LEU A 73 3.60 -9.68 19.45
CA LEU A 73 4.71 -10.54 19.88
C LEU A 73 4.73 -10.69 21.41
N PRO A 74 5.24 -11.82 21.92
CA PRO A 74 5.51 -12.00 23.35
C PRO A 74 6.50 -10.96 23.88
N ALA A 75 6.43 -10.68 25.18
CA ALA A 75 7.38 -9.79 25.83
C ALA A 75 8.83 -10.32 25.66
N GLY A 76 9.74 -9.43 25.25
CA GLY A 76 11.15 -9.78 25.01
C GLY A 76 11.45 -10.37 23.62
N ALA A 77 10.45 -10.66 22.80
CA ALA A 77 10.67 -11.07 21.42
C ALA A 77 11.04 -9.87 20.54
N ASN A 78 12.14 -9.98 19.79
CA ASN A 78 12.52 -8.99 18.80
C ASN A 78 11.82 -9.29 17.46
N PRO A 79 11.04 -8.35 16.89
CA PRO A 79 10.41 -8.55 15.60
C PRO A 79 11.37 -8.97 14.48
N SER A 80 12.62 -8.47 14.51
CA SER A 80 13.63 -8.78 13.49
C SER A 80 14.04 -10.26 13.53
N ASP A 81 14.16 -10.84 14.72
CA ASP A 81 14.54 -12.23 14.90
C ASP A 81 13.42 -13.16 14.40
N VAL A 82 12.16 -12.79 14.69
CA VAL A 82 11.00 -13.52 14.19
C VAL A 82 10.92 -13.45 12.67
N MET A 83 11.13 -12.26 12.09
CA MET A 83 11.16 -12.04 10.63
C MET A 83 12.28 -12.83 9.92
N GLY A 84 13.41 -13.06 10.60
CA GLY A 84 14.53 -13.86 10.09
C GLY A 84 14.39 -15.36 10.34
N SER A 85 13.35 -15.81 11.05
CA SER A 85 13.22 -17.22 11.44
C SER A 85 12.86 -18.12 10.25
N ALA A 86 13.55 -19.25 10.12
CA ALA A 86 13.30 -20.23 9.07
C ALA A 86 11.84 -20.73 9.02
N PRO A 87 11.15 -21.00 10.16
CA PRO A 87 9.76 -21.41 10.13
C PRO A 87 8.83 -20.37 9.49
N LEU A 88 9.04 -19.08 9.77
CA LEU A 88 8.24 -18.01 9.16
C LEU A 88 8.51 -17.91 7.66
N GLN A 89 9.77 -17.94 7.24
CA GLN A 89 10.13 -17.86 5.82
C GLN A 89 9.55 -19.03 5.02
N GLN A 90 9.58 -20.25 5.58
CA GLN A 90 8.96 -21.42 4.96
C GLN A 90 7.44 -21.29 4.86
N ALA A 91 6.78 -20.81 5.90
CA ALA A 91 5.33 -20.58 5.88
C ALA A 91 4.93 -19.52 4.85
N VAL A 92 5.72 -18.45 4.73
CA VAL A 92 5.49 -17.39 3.72
C VAL A 92 5.70 -17.95 2.32
N ALA A 93 6.76 -18.70 2.07
CA ALA A 93 7.02 -19.30 0.76
C ALA A 93 5.93 -20.30 0.35
N ALA A 94 5.44 -21.12 1.29
CA ALA A 94 4.34 -22.04 1.04
C ALA A 94 3.03 -21.29 0.71
N LEU A 95 2.73 -20.22 1.46
CA LEU A 95 1.56 -19.38 1.20
C LEU A 95 1.68 -18.64 -0.14
N GLU A 96 2.86 -18.12 -0.49
CA GLU A 96 3.09 -17.47 -1.78
C GLU A 96 2.91 -18.46 -2.95
N GLN A 97 3.23 -19.74 -2.77
CA GLN A 97 2.95 -20.77 -3.77
C GLN A 97 1.44 -21.05 -3.91
N GLU A 98 0.71 -21.09 -2.80
CA GLU A 98 -0.76 -21.28 -2.79
C GLU A 98 -1.49 -20.10 -3.45
N LEU A 99 -1.02 -18.89 -3.17
CA LEU A 99 -1.53 -17.61 -3.71
C LEU A 99 -1.26 -17.40 -5.20
N GLY A 100 -0.35 -18.18 -5.79
CA GLY A 100 0.01 -18.09 -7.20
C GLY A 100 0.55 -16.71 -7.63
N ASP A 101 0.39 -16.40 -8.91
CA ASP A 101 1.01 -15.21 -9.52
C ASP A 101 0.34 -13.89 -9.13
N GLU A 102 -0.93 -13.94 -8.70
CA GLU A 102 -1.73 -12.74 -8.41
C GLU A 102 -1.77 -12.39 -6.92
N GLY A 103 -1.63 -13.38 -6.04
CA GLY A 103 -1.62 -13.14 -4.61
C GLY A 103 -0.25 -12.67 -4.08
N ARG A 104 -0.26 -11.88 -3.00
CA ARG A 104 0.94 -11.31 -2.39
C ARG A 104 0.82 -11.31 -0.88
N VAL A 105 1.91 -11.68 -0.22
CA VAL A 105 2.09 -11.54 1.23
C VAL A 105 3.07 -10.40 1.49
N LEU A 106 2.73 -9.52 2.42
CA LEU A 106 3.60 -8.46 2.89
C LEU A 106 3.67 -8.52 4.42
N LEU A 107 4.84 -8.88 4.93
CA LEU A 107 5.15 -8.82 6.35
C LEU A 107 6.02 -7.62 6.66
N ARG A 108 5.70 -6.92 7.74
CA ARG A 108 6.60 -5.90 8.30
C ARG A 108 6.49 -5.80 9.81
N PRO A 109 7.59 -5.57 10.53
CA PRO A 109 7.52 -5.18 11.93
C PRO A 109 6.84 -3.80 12.06
N SER A 110 6.12 -3.58 13.15
CA SER A 110 5.67 -2.24 13.52
C SER A 110 6.83 -1.45 14.11
N GLY A 111 6.96 -0.17 13.74
CA GLY A 111 8.00 0.71 14.26
C GLY A 111 7.69 1.30 15.65
N THR A 112 6.43 1.21 16.08
CA THR A 112 5.93 1.87 17.31
C THR A 112 5.30 0.88 18.29
N GLU A 113 5.10 -0.37 17.89
CA GLU A 113 4.39 -1.39 18.69
C GLU A 113 5.11 -2.74 18.60
N PRO A 114 5.05 -3.60 19.62
CA PRO A 114 5.67 -4.92 19.60
C PRO A 114 4.80 -5.92 18.81
N LEU A 115 4.63 -5.69 17.50
CA LEU A 115 3.82 -6.53 16.63
C LEU A 115 4.40 -6.63 15.21
N ILE A 116 4.01 -7.69 14.51
CA ILE A 116 4.23 -7.88 13.07
C ILE A 116 2.89 -7.64 12.35
N ARG A 117 2.93 -6.86 11.28
CA ARG A 117 1.81 -6.60 10.39
C ARG A 117 1.88 -7.60 9.25
N VAL A 118 0.86 -8.43 9.12
CA VAL A 118 0.72 -9.43 8.05
C VAL A 118 -0.39 -8.94 7.12
N MET A 119 -0.02 -8.62 5.89
CA MET A 119 -0.97 -8.23 4.85
C MET A 119 -0.99 -9.28 3.76
N VAL A 120 -2.17 -9.75 3.42
CA VAL A 120 -2.38 -10.66 2.29
C VAL A 120 -3.29 -9.97 1.28
N LYS A 121 -2.95 -10.06 0.01
CA LYS A 121 -3.77 -9.65 -1.14
C LYS A 121 -3.97 -10.86 -2.01
N ASP A 122 -5.20 -11.14 -2.39
CA ASP A 122 -5.54 -12.21 -3.31
C ASP A 122 -6.94 -11.98 -3.89
N VAL A 123 -7.18 -12.52 -5.07
CA VAL A 123 -8.48 -12.51 -5.74
C VAL A 123 -9.49 -13.39 -4.97
N LEU A 124 -9.01 -14.33 -4.15
CA LEU A 124 -9.81 -15.37 -3.48
C LEU A 124 -9.95 -15.23 -1.95
N ILE A 125 -9.57 -14.11 -1.31
CA ILE A 125 -9.57 -13.93 0.18
C ILE A 125 -10.92 -14.26 0.88
N TRP A 126 -12.00 -14.51 0.13
CA TRP A 126 -13.33 -14.78 0.67
C TRP A 126 -13.98 -16.10 0.20
N MET A 127 -13.25 -17.00 -0.48
CA MET A 127 -13.73 -18.36 -0.79
C MET A 127 -13.19 -19.37 0.22
#